data_AF-A0A968NV20-F1
#
_entry.id   AF-A0A968NV20-F1
#
_cell.length_a   1.000
_cell.length_b   1.000
_cell.length_c   1.000
_cell.angle_alpha   90.00
_cell.angle_beta   90.00
_cell.angle_gamma   90.00
#
_symmetry.space_group_name_H-M   'P 1'
#
loop_
_entity.id
_entity.type
_entity.pdbx_description
1 polymer ?
#
loop_
_entity_poly.entity_id
_entity_poly.type
_entity_poly.pdbx_seq_one_letter_code
_entity_poly.pdbx_strand_id
1 'polypeptide(L)'
;MRIQQNLRDAYTPARIHNEVVPNAGHVQQPIFTNKQFGMPRPPIQPTPPHLKHWLWTPIIGSTLLSLIFFAATLAPLAWIGLIGLWTWAIAIRFPKYRVAKRKAETEYHQQQVAYEKAESYFHRVLLPDWQRKQDPIALKQEQYDWRQTAIDEACQRKFWRVHSPAEIAATREQGFIGIGEDDLVHSLQNGGVFVRHQVAIDSAYTADLVCFNPDSGKLCVVEVDGCQHWSEADQIDRDQQRMANLARQGVPTIRFINTFARSHPHRCVALIRQRLD
;
A
#
# COMPACT_ATOMS: atom_id res chain seq x y z
N MET A 1 -34.34 36.03 20.43
CA MET A 1 -34.72 34.59 20.49
C MET A 1 -33.42 33.78 20.41
N ARG A 2 -33.00 33.18 21.52
CA ARG A 2 -31.77 32.37 21.62
C ARG A 2 -32.02 31.03 20.95
N ILE A 3 -31.37 30.78 19.82
CA ILE A 3 -31.16 29.41 19.33
C ILE A 3 -29.76 29.02 19.81
N GLN A 4 -29.68 28.53 21.06
CA GLN A 4 -28.55 27.72 21.50
C GLN A 4 -28.69 26.36 20.81
N GLN A 5 -28.38 26.30 19.52
CA GLN A 5 -27.99 25.04 18.93
C GLN A 5 -26.54 24.80 19.34
N ASN A 6 -26.34 23.69 20.03
CA ASN A 6 -25.05 23.19 20.44
C ASN A 6 -24.15 23.08 19.19
N LEU A 7 -23.13 23.93 19.07
CA LEU A 7 -22.24 24.00 17.90
C LEU A 7 -21.49 22.69 17.63
N ARG A 8 -21.46 21.75 18.59
CA ARG A 8 -21.00 20.37 18.40
C ARG A 8 -21.89 19.55 17.47
N ASP A 9 -23.19 19.87 17.41
CA ASP A 9 -24.19 19.10 16.66
C ASP A 9 -24.49 19.73 15.29
N ALA A 10 -24.19 21.03 15.12
CA ALA A 10 -24.32 21.77 13.85
C ALA A 10 -23.03 21.75 13.01
N TYR A 11 -21.88 21.46 13.62
CA TYR A 11 -20.64 21.16 12.90
C TYR A 11 -20.72 19.74 12.36
N THR A 12 -21.53 19.54 11.32
CA THR A 12 -21.30 18.46 10.37
C THR A 12 -19.90 18.74 9.83
N PRO A 13 -18.85 17.98 10.20
CA PRO A 13 -17.51 18.24 9.70
C PRO A 13 -17.64 18.35 8.20
N ALA A 14 -17.32 19.54 7.68
CA ALA A 14 -17.49 19.89 6.30
C ALA A 14 -17.04 18.69 5.48
N ARG A 15 -18.03 18.13 4.77
CA ARG A 15 -17.95 17.05 3.81
C ARG A 15 -16.50 16.60 3.55
N ILE A 16 -16.21 15.34 3.89
CA ILE A 16 -15.42 14.51 2.98
C ILE A 16 -16.17 14.58 1.65
N HIS A 17 -15.92 15.59 0.82
CA HIS A 17 -16.52 15.64 -0.48
C HIS A 17 -15.77 14.61 -1.30
N ASN A 18 -16.40 13.43 -1.39
CA ASN A 18 -16.23 12.48 -2.47
C ASN A 18 -16.62 13.19 -3.77
N GLU A 19 -15.76 14.05 -4.26
CA GLU A 19 -15.43 13.95 -5.68
C GLU A 19 -14.14 13.17 -5.71
N VAL A 20 -14.27 11.91 -6.11
CA VAL A 20 -13.13 11.18 -6.66
C VAL A 20 -12.76 11.96 -7.92
N VAL A 21 -11.95 13.02 -7.79
CA VAL A 21 -11.07 13.34 -8.90
C VAL A 21 -9.98 12.29 -8.76
N PRO A 22 -9.93 11.29 -9.66
CA PRO A 22 -8.80 10.39 -9.68
C PRO A 22 -7.56 11.28 -9.72
N ASN A 23 -6.50 10.85 -9.03
CA ASN A 23 -5.20 11.52 -8.95
C ASN A 23 -4.51 11.47 -10.34
N ALA A 24 -5.21 11.96 -11.38
CA ALA A 24 -5.02 11.66 -12.78
C ALA A 24 -3.84 12.43 -13.39
N GLY A 25 -3.25 13.36 -12.63
CA GLY A 25 -2.16 14.22 -13.08
C GLY A 25 -0.84 14.05 -12.31
N HIS A 26 -0.69 13.00 -11.50
CA HIS A 26 0.39 12.93 -10.51
C HIS A 26 1.10 11.57 -10.41
N VAL A 27 1.08 10.78 -11.49
CA VAL A 27 1.38 9.33 -11.57
C VAL A 27 0.13 8.49 -11.38
N GLN A 28 -0.32 7.94 -12.49
CA GLN A 28 -1.48 7.07 -12.54
C GLN A 28 -1.11 5.71 -11.96
N GLN A 29 -1.58 5.43 -10.75
CA GLN A 29 -1.66 4.05 -10.31
C GLN A 29 -2.79 3.33 -11.08
N PRO A 30 -2.59 2.06 -11.48
CA PRO A 30 -3.72 1.23 -11.87
C PRO A 30 -4.71 1.20 -10.70
N ILE A 31 -6.00 1.35 -11.02
CA ILE A 31 -7.14 1.45 -10.09
C ILE A 31 -7.29 0.22 -9.17
N PHE A 32 -6.43 -0.79 -9.33
CA PHE A 32 -6.43 -2.04 -8.59
C PHE A 32 -5.06 -2.38 -8.03
N THR A 33 -5.03 -2.75 -6.76
CA THR A 33 -3.85 -3.35 -6.10
C THR A 33 -3.55 -4.74 -6.69
N ASN A 34 -2.30 -5.21 -6.60
CA ASN A 34 -1.90 -6.57 -6.97
C ASN A 34 -2.74 -7.69 -6.30
N LYS A 35 -3.38 -7.38 -5.16
CA LYS A 35 -4.36 -8.24 -4.48
C LYS A 35 -5.69 -8.35 -5.23
N GLN A 36 -6.12 -7.29 -5.91
CA GLN A 36 -7.38 -7.23 -6.66
C GLN A 36 -7.26 -7.82 -8.07
N PHE A 37 -6.08 -7.78 -8.69
CA PHE A 37 -5.79 -8.53 -9.92
C PHE A 37 -5.57 -10.03 -9.70
N GLY A 38 -5.52 -10.48 -8.44
CA GLY A 38 -5.36 -11.89 -8.11
C GLY A 38 -4.05 -12.46 -8.61
N MET A 39 -2.92 -11.79 -8.31
CA MET A 39 -1.60 -12.33 -8.64
C MET A 39 -1.55 -13.84 -8.34
N PRO A 40 -1.10 -14.66 -9.30
CA PRO A 40 -1.01 -16.10 -9.10
C PRO A 40 -0.13 -16.34 -7.88
N ARG A 41 -0.69 -16.98 -6.86
CA ARG A 41 0.13 -17.39 -5.72
C ARG A 41 1.17 -18.37 -6.26
N PRO A 42 2.45 -18.25 -5.88
CA PRO A 42 3.43 -19.25 -6.25
C PRO A 42 2.87 -20.62 -5.85
N PRO A 43 3.05 -21.65 -6.71
CA PRO A 43 2.42 -22.93 -6.48
C PRO A 43 2.86 -23.40 -5.10
N ILE A 44 1.90 -23.79 -4.27
CA ILE A 44 2.21 -24.47 -3.01
C ILE A 44 2.98 -25.71 -3.44
N GLN A 45 4.30 -25.67 -3.28
CA GLN A 45 5.13 -26.79 -3.69
C GLN A 45 4.62 -27.99 -2.92
N PRO A 46 4.12 -29.05 -3.59
CA PRO A 46 3.67 -30.24 -2.90
C PRO A 46 4.85 -30.68 -2.05
N THR A 47 4.64 -30.73 -0.74
CA THR A 47 5.70 -31.00 0.21
C THR A 47 6.37 -32.28 -0.26
N PRO A 48 7.66 -32.25 -0.64
CA PRO A 48 8.33 -33.48 -1.01
C PRO A 48 8.13 -34.45 0.15
N PRO A 49 7.81 -35.73 -0.11
CA PRO A 49 7.68 -36.71 0.97
C PRO A 49 8.91 -36.57 1.86
N HIS A 50 8.67 -36.16 3.11
CA HIS A 50 9.68 -35.54 3.96
C HIS A 50 10.88 -36.50 4.12
N LEU A 51 11.95 -36.26 3.35
CA LEU A 51 13.12 -37.13 3.26
C LEU A 51 13.76 -37.38 4.63
N LYS A 52 13.63 -36.42 5.56
CA LYS A 52 14.13 -36.57 6.93
C LYS A 52 13.53 -37.80 7.64
N HIS A 53 12.22 -38.01 7.64
CA HIS A 53 11.64 -39.19 8.32
C HIS A 53 11.86 -40.51 7.55
N TRP A 54 12.08 -40.40 6.23
CA TRP A 54 12.36 -41.54 5.34
C TRP A 54 13.82 -41.98 5.35
N LEU A 55 14.77 -41.14 5.77
CA LEU A 55 16.16 -41.54 6.04
C LEU A 55 16.31 -42.18 7.41
N TRP A 56 15.56 -41.73 8.42
CA TRP A 56 15.63 -42.32 9.76
C TRP A 56 14.93 -43.67 9.86
N THR A 57 13.84 -43.92 9.13
CA THR A 57 13.15 -45.21 9.14
C THR A 57 14.01 -46.40 8.71
N PRO A 58 14.84 -46.35 7.65
CA PRO A 58 15.76 -47.42 7.33
C PRO A 58 16.93 -47.49 8.31
N ILE A 59 17.43 -46.37 8.87
CA ILE A 59 18.52 -46.40 9.87
C ILE A 59 18.05 -47.00 11.20
N ILE A 60 16.88 -46.60 11.68
CA ILE A 60 16.27 -47.14 12.91
C ILE A 60 15.80 -48.58 12.67
N GLY A 61 15.20 -48.86 11.51
CA GLY A 61 14.78 -50.21 11.13
C GLY A 61 15.96 -51.18 10.97
N SER A 62 17.05 -50.76 10.34
CA SER A 62 18.25 -51.57 10.17
C SER A 62 19.04 -51.75 11.47
N THR A 63 19.06 -50.76 12.37
CA THR A 63 19.67 -50.93 13.70
C THR A 63 18.85 -51.86 14.60
N LEU A 64 17.50 -51.75 14.60
CA LEU A 64 16.63 -52.71 15.31
C LEU A 64 16.72 -54.13 14.72
N LEU A 65 16.78 -54.28 13.39
CA LEU A 65 16.95 -55.60 12.77
C LEU A 65 18.35 -56.19 12.95
N SER A 66 19.40 -55.36 13.01
CA SER A 66 20.76 -55.84 13.30
C SER A 66 20.87 -56.41 14.71
N LEU A 67 20.09 -55.86 15.66
CA LEU A 67 19.93 -56.43 17.01
C LEU A 67 19.18 -57.77 17.00
N ILE A 68 18.23 -57.98 16.07
CA ILE A 68 17.53 -59.25 15.86
C ILE A 68 18.39 -60.28 15.10
N PHE A 69 19.34 -59.82 14.27
CA PHE A 69 20.27 -60.64 13.49
C PHE A 69 21.19 -61.52 14.36
N PHE A 70 21.46 -61.10 15.59
CA PHE A 70 22.19 -61.91 16.56
C PHE A 70 21.38 -63.12 17.07
N ALA A 71 20.08 -63.23 16.75
CA ALA A 71 19.19 -64.22 17.32
C ALA A 71 18.56 -65.24 16.35
N ALA A 72 18.61 -65.09 15.01
CA ALA A 72 17.96 -66.09 14.13
C ALA A 72 18.46 -66.14 12.67
N THR A 73 18.51 -67.37 12.14
CA THR A 73 18.88 -67.75 10.75
C THR A 73 17.92 -67.28 9.64
N LEU A 74 16.81 -66.62 9.98
CA LEU A 74 15.78 -66.18 9.02
C LEU A 74 15.87 -64.71 8.59
N ALA A 75 16.81 -63.94 9.15
CA ALA A 75 16.94 -62.50 8.92
C ALA A 75 17.22 -62.05 7.45
N PRO A 76 17.94 -62.81 6.60
CA PRO A 76 18.19 -62.40 5.21
C PRO A 76 16.93 -62.32 4.35
N LEU A 77 15.97 -63.23 4.55
CA LEU A 77 14.72 -63.26 3.78
C LEU A 77 13.80 -62.08 4.15
N ALA A 78 13.75 -61.71 5.43
CA ALA A 78 13.04 -60.51 5.88
C ALA A 78 13.61 -59.23 5.23
N TRP A 79 14.93 -59.18 5.01
CA TRP A 79 15.61 -58.05 4.38
C TRP A 79 15.20 -57.87 2.91
N ILE A 80 15.20 -58.96 2.15
CA ILE A 80 14.76 -58.94 0.74
C ILE A 80 13.29 -58.50 0.64
N GLY A 81 12.43 -58.99 1.54
CA GLY A 81 11.03 -58.57 1.62
C GLY A 81 10.86 -57.08 1.90
N LEU A 82 11.66 -56.52 2.81
CA LEU A 82 11.60 -55.11 3.20
C LEU A 82 12.09 -54.17 2.07
N ILE A 83 13.17 -54.55 1.38
CA ILE A 83 13.64 -53.84 0.17
C ILE A 83 12.57 -53.89 -0.92
N GLY A 84 11.98 -55.06 -1.16
CA GLY A 84 10.92 -55.24 -2.14
C GLY A 84 9.71 -54.34 -1.85
N LEU A 85 9.28 -54.29 -0.59
CA LEU A 85 8.16 -53.45 -0.16
C LEU A 85 8.49 -51.95 -0.26
N TRP A 86 9.73 -51.56 0.02
CA TRP A 86 10.19 -50.18 -0.09
C TRP A 86 10.31 -49.71 -1.54
N THR A 87 10.95 -50.51 -2.39
CA THR A 87 11.06 -50.24 -3.83
C THR A 87 9.69 -50.17 -4.49
N TRP A 88 8.76 -51.06 -4.11
CA TRP A 88 7.36 -51.01 -4.53
C TRP A 88 6.64 -49.74 -4.04
N ALA A 89 6.81 -49.34 -2.78
CA ALA A 89 6.22 -48.12 -2.24
C ALA A 89 6.71 -46.85 -2.96
N ILE A 90 8.00 -46.79 -3.31
CA ILE A 90 8.58 -45.71 -4.13
C ILE A 90 8.02 -45.75 -5.55
N ALA A 91 8.00 -46.92 -6.18
CA ALA A 91 7.50 -47.10 -7.54
C ALA A 91 6.03 -46.67 -7.67
N ILE A 92 5.20 -46.82 -6.63
CA ILE A 92 3.80 -46.39 -6.64
C ILE A 92 3.61 -44.91 -6.26
N ARG A 93 4.34 -44.40 -5.26
CA ARG A 93 4.12 -43.02 -4.78
C ARG A 93 4.81 -41.97 -5.66
N PHE A 94 5.94 -42.29 -6.27
CA PHE A 94 6.70 -41.34 -7.07
C PHE A 94 5.97 -40.88 -8.35
N PRO A 95 5.25 -41.75 -9.10
CA PRO A 95 4.39 -41.33 -10.21
C PRO A 95 3.28 -40.39 -9.76
N LYS A 96 2.62 -40.69 -8.62
CA LYS A 96 1.56 -39.82 -8.06
C LYS A 96 2.09 -38.44 -7.71
N TYR A 97 3.28 -38.36 -7.11
CA TYR A 97 3.96 -37.10 -6.84
C TYR A 97 4.31 -36.33 -8.12
N ARG A 98 4.85 -37.00 -9.15
CA ARG A 98 5.16 -36.37 -10.44
C ARG A 98 3.91 -35.81 -11.13
N VAL A 99 2.80 -36.53 -11.10
CA VAL A 99 1.52 -36.08 -11.65
C VAL A 99 0.99 -34.87 -10.88
N ALA A 100 0.99 -34.92 -9.54
CA ALA A 100 0.56 -33.80 -8.71
C ALA A 100 1.43 -32.54 -8.92
N LYS A 101 2.75 -32.71 -9.03
CA LYS A 101 3.68 -31.62 -9.34
C LYS A 101 3.40 -30.99 -10.71
N ARG A 102 3.29 -31.79 -11.77
CA ARG A 102 2.97 -31.28 -13.12
C ARG A 102 1.62 -30.57 -13.16
N LYS A 103 0.62 -31.09 -12.44
CA LYS A 103 -0.70 -30.46 -12.34
C LYS A 103 -0.59 -29.08 -11.69
N ALA A 104 0.11 -28.96 -10.56
CA ALA A 104 0.32 -27.68 -9.87
C ALA A 104 1.11 -26.67 -10.73
N GLU A 105 2.13 -27.13 -11.46
CA GLU A 105 2.90 -26.28 -12.39
C GLU A 105 2.03 -25.79 -13.57
N THR A 106 1.16 -26.66 -14.10
CA THR A 106 0.24 -26.31 -15.20
C THR A 106 -0.82 -25.33 -14.74
N GLU A 107 -1.41 -25.55 -13.55
CA GLU A 107 -2.39 -24.64 -12.95
C GLU A 107 -1.78 -23.26 -12.68
N TYR A 108 -0.55 -23.21 -12.17
CA TYR A 108 0.17 -21.95 -11.97
C TYR A 108 0.41 -21.21 -13.30
N HIS A 109 0.87 -21.92 -14.33
CA HIS A 109 1.10 -21.31 -15.64
C HIS A 109 -0.21 -20.80 -16.26
N GLN A 110 -1.32 -21.55 -16.14
CA GLN A 110 -2.64 -21.11 -16.59
C GLN A 110 -3.12 -19.85 -15.83
N GLN A 111 -2.90 -19.78 -14.51
CA GLN A 111 -3.22 -18.59 -13.73
C GLN A 111 -2.37 -17.39 -14.16
N GLN A 112 -1.09 -17.60 -14.45
CA GLN A 112 -0.20 -16.54 -14.93
C GLN A 112 -0.64 -16.00 -16.29
N VAL A 113 -0.95 -16.88 -17.25
CA VAL A 113 -1.47 -16.48 -18.56
C VAL A 113 -2.82 -15.77 -18.43
N ALA A 114 -3.70 -16.22 -17.53
CA ALA A 114 -4.97 -15.55 -17.26
C ALA A 114 -4.77 -14.15 -16.66
N TYR A 115 -3.81 -14.01 -15.73
CA TYR A 115 -3.42 -12.72 -15.16
C TYR A 115 -2.89 -11.77 -16.24
N GLU A 116 -1.94 -12.21 -17.07
CA GLU A 116 -1.38 -11.42 -18.16
C GLU A 116 -2.46 -10.99 -19.18
N LYS A 117 -3.42 -11.88 -19.47
CA LYS A 117 -4.55 -11.57 -20.34
C LYS A 117 -5.53 -10.57 -19.71
N ALA A 118 -5.79 -10.68 -18.41
CA ALA A 118 -6.63 -9.73 -17.66
C ALA A 118 -5.96 -8.35 -17.55
N GLU A 119 -4.66 -8.32 -17.30
CA GLU A 119 -3.84 -7.10 -17.30
C GLU A 119 -3.85 -6.44 -18.69
N SER A 120 -3.62 -7.21 -19.76
CA SER A 120 -3.71 -6.73 -21.15
C SER A 120 -5.10 -6.19 -21.50
N TYR A 121 -6.17 -6.88 -21.09
CA TYR A 121 -7.54 -6.42 -21.29
C TYR A 121 -7.82 -5.13 -20.52
N PHE A 122 -7.36 -5.02 -19.27
CA PHE A 122 -7.46 -3.80 -18.47
C PHE A 122 -6.77 -2.62 -19.18
N HIS A 123 -5.53 -2.83 -19.64
CA HIS A 123 -4.79 -1.82 -20.41
C HIS A 123 -5.52 -1.41 -21.69
N ARG A 124 -6.18 -2.35 -22.39
CA ARG A 124 -6.87 -2.09 -23.65
C ARG A 124 -8.24 -1.44 -23.49
N VAL A 125 -9.00 -1.77 -22.45
CA VAL A 125 -10.43 -1.44 -22.35
C VAL A 125 -10.74 -0.40 -21.27
N LEU A 126 -10.04 -0.45 -20.13
CA LEU A 126 -10.40 0.34 -18.94
C LEU A 126 -9.52 1.57 -18.74
N LEU A 127 -8.36 1.65 -19.41
CA LEU A 127 -7.56 2.86 -19.41
C LEU A 127 -8.19 3.94 -20.31
N PRO A 128 -8.27 5.20 -19.85
CA PRO A 128 -8.62 6.34 -20.71
C PRO A 128 -7.76 6.37 -21.98
N ASP A 129 -8.32 6.81 -23.12
CA ASP A 129 -7.65 6.78 -24.43
C ASP A 129 -6.27 7.45 -24.47
N TRP A 130 -6.03 8.43 -23.59
CA TRP A 130 -4.75 9.13 -23.49
C TRP A 130 -3.68 8.30 -22.75
N GLN A 131 -4.07 7.48 -21.78
CA GLN A 131 -3.17 6.59 -21.05
C GLN A 131 -2.83 5.33 -21.86
N ARG A 132 -3.74 4.88 -22.75
CA ARG A 132 -3.44 3.83 -23.75
C ARG A 132 -2.33 4.22 -24.73
N LYS A 133 -2.03 5.51 -24.86
CA LYS A 133 -0.99 6.05 -25.75
C LYS A 133 0.36 6.26 -25.07
N GLN A 134 0.45 6.10 -23.74
CA GLN A 134 1.73 6.20 -23.03
C GLN A 134 2.48 4.86 -23.09
N ASP A 135 3.76 4.91 -23.43
CA ASP A 135 4.65 3.75 -23.43
C ASP A 135 4.74 3.15 -22.01
N PRO A 136 4.44 1.85 -21.81
CA PRO A 136 4.58 1.19 -20.51
C PRO A 136 5.97 1.32 -19.89
N ILE A 137 7.02 1.45 -20.70
CA ILE A 137 8.39 1.70 -20.23
C ILE A 137 8.50 3.10 -19.64
N ALA A 138 7.92 4.11 -20.30
CA ALA A 138 7.91 5.49 -19.81
C ALA A 138 7.16 5.61 -18.47
N LEU A 139 6.03 4.91 -18.31
CA LEU A 139 5.28 4.86 -17.04
C LEU A 139 6.10 4.22 -15.91
N LYS A 140 6.83 3.13 -16.18
CA LYS A 140 7.71 2.49 -15.18
C LYS A 140 8.89 3.37 -14.80
N GLN A 141 9.48 4.08 -15.77
CA GLN A 141 10.56 5.03 -15.52
C GLN A 141 10.06 6.19 -14.66
N GLU A 142 8.89 6.75 -14.99
CA GLU A 142 8.29 7.82 -14.19
C GLU A 142 8.06 7.36 -12.75
N GLN A 143 7.48 6.17 -12.53
CA GLN A 143 7.34 5.60 -11.17
C GLN A 143 8.67 5.45 -10.44
N TYR A 144 9.74 5.04 -11.13
CA TYR A 144 11.07 4.95 -10.55
C TYR A 144 11.61 6.32 -10.15
N ASP A 145 11.43 7.33 -11.01
CA ASP A 145 11.88 8.70 -10.75
C ASP A 145 11.17 9.30 -9.53
N TRP A 146 9.86 9.05 -9.36
CA TRP A 146 9.10 9.50 -8.20
C TRP A 146 9.53 8.83 -6.89
N ARG A 147 9.97 7.57 -6.92
CA ARG A 147 10.52 6.88 -5.74
C ARG A 147 11.80 7.50 -5.20
N GLN A 148 12.56 8.16 -6.08
CA GLN A 148 13.78 8.87 -5.72
C GLN A 148 13.55 10.35 -5.39
N THR A 149 12.33 10.84 -5.62
CA THR A 149 12.00 12.27 -5.50
C THR A 149 11.81 12.64 -4.02
N ALA A 150 12.48 13.70 -3.57
CA ALA A 150 12.21 14.29 -2.25
C ALA A 150 10.91 15.11 -2.30
N ILE A 151 10.21 15.25 -1.15
CA ILE A 151 8.97 16.05 -1.11
C ILE A 151 9.16 17.50 -1.59
N ASP A 152 10.34 18.10 -1.34
CA ASP A 152 10.63 19.45 -1.80
C ASP A 152 10.67 19.54 -3.34
N GLU A 153 11.25 18.53 -3.99
CA GLU A 153 11.26 18.41 -5.45
C GLU A 153 9.85 18.14 -5.99
N ALA A 154 9.06 17.32 -5.30
CA ALA A 154 7.67 17.07 -5.67
C ALA A 154 6.82 18.36 -5.63
N CYS A 155 6.99 19.19 -4.61
CA CYS A 155 6.38 20.52 -4.52
C CYS A 155 6.89 21.46 -5.63
N GLN A 156 8.20 21.48 -5.91
CA GLN A 156 8.78 22.32 -6.96
C GLN A 156 8.26 21.97 -8.36
N ARG A 157 8.02 20.67 -8.65
CA ARG A 157 7.39 20.23 -9.92
C ARG A 157 5.98 20.79 -10.12
N LYS A 158 5.32 21.23 -9.05
CA LYS A 158 4.01 21.89 -9.06
C LYS A 158 4.12 23.42 -8.96
N PHE A 159 5.35 23.96 -9.02
CA PHE A 159 5.68 25.37 -8.81
C PHE A 159 5.31 25.88 -7.40
N TRP A 160 5.27 24.97 -6.42
CA TRP A 160 4.99 25.33 -5.03
C TRP A 160 6.29 25.60 -4.29
N ARG A 161 6.23 26.54 -3.35
CA ARG A 161 7.37 26.96 -2.55
C ARG A 161 7.22 26.45 -1.12
N VAL A 162 8.10 25.55 -0.73
CA VAL A 162 8.22 25.12 0.66
C VAL A 162 8.82 26.26 1.47
N HIS A 163 8.17 26.66 2.56
CA HIS A 163 8.70 27.68 3.45
C HIS A 163 9.97 27.19 4.15
N SER A 164 10.91 28.10 4.37
CA SER A 164 12.12 27.83 5.15
C SER A 164 11.78 27.62 6.63
N PRO A 165 12.66 26.95 7.40
CA PRO A 165 12.45 26.78 8.84
C PRO A 165 12.26 28.10 9.60
N ALA A 166 12.91 29.19 9.16
CA ALA A 166 12.78 30.51 9.77
C ALA A 166 11.39 31.13 9.51
N GLU A 167 10.85 30.98 8.30
CA GLU A 167 9.49 31.41 7.97
C GLU A 167 8.46 30.62 8.79
N ILE A 168 8.62 29.30 8.89
CA ILE A 168 7.73 28.44 9.69
C ILE A 168 7.78 28.85 11.17
N ALA A 169 8.97 29.14 11.71
CA ALA A 169 9.12 29.62 13.09
C ALA A 169 8.38 30.95 13.30
N ALA A 170 8.52 31.91 12.38
CA ALA A 170 7.80 33.18 12.45
C ALA A 170 6.27 32.99 12.38
N THR A 171 5.77 32.11 11.51
CA THR A 171 4.33 31.77 11.43
C THR A 171 3.83 31.13 12.73
N ARG A 172 4.65 30.28 13.37
CA ARG A 172 4.35 29.69 14.68
C ARG A 172 4.29 30.74 15.79
N GLU A 173 5.24 31.68 15.82
CA GLU A 173 5.25 32.78 16.80
C GLU A 173 4.02 33.69 16.68
N GLN A 174 3.49 33.85 15.46
CA GLN A 174 2.26 34.58 15.20
C GLN A 174 0.98 33.81 15.59
N GLY A 175 1.10 32.54 16.00
CA GLY A 175 -0.02 31.72 16.44
C GLY A 175 -0.86 31.10 15.32
N PHE A 176 -0.37 31.14 14.07
CA PHE A 176 -1.07 30.54 12.94
C PHE A 176 -0.88 29.01 12.87
N ILE A 177 0.21 28.48 13.42
CA ILE A 177 0.44 27.03 13.56
C ILE A 177 -0.07 26.57 14.92
N GLY A 178 -1.07 25.69 14.90
CA GLY A 178 -1.68 25.14 16.11
C GLY A 178 -0.96 23.91 16.65
N ILE A 179 -1.14 23.62 17.95
CA ILE A 179 -0.58 22.42 18.61
C ILE A 179 -1.01 21.13 17.88
N GLY A 180 -2.26 21.03 17.42
CA GLY A 180 -2.72 19.85 16.69
C GLY A 180 -2.08 19.66 15.32
N GLU A 181 -1.58 20.73 14.69
CA GLU A 181 -0.78 20.63 13.45
C GLU A 181 0.60 20.03 13.76
N ASP A 182 1.31 20.56 14.77
CA ASP A 182 2.61 20.04 15.21
C ASP A 182 2.53 18.55 15.64
N ASP A 183 1.50 18.19 16.42
CA ASP A 183 1.24 16.80 16.85
C ASP A 183 0.99 15.86 15.65
N LEU A 184 0.25 16.36 14.64
CA LEU A 184 -0.03 15.61 13.42
C LEU A 184 1.23 15.42 12.57
N VAL A 185 2.07 16.44 12.43
CA VAL A 185 3.34 16.32 11.70
C VAL A 185 4.27 15.30 12.34
N HIS A 186 4.42 15.34 13.66
CA HIS A 186 5.21 14.35 14.36
C HIS A 186 4.68 12.92 14.11
N SER A 187 3.36 12.76 14.13
CA SER A 187 2.70 11.47 13.87
C SER A 187 2.87 11.00 12.42
N LEU A 188 2.82 11.90 11.45
CA LEU A 188 3.07 11.60 10.03
C LEU A 188 4.50 11.13 9.80
N GLN A 189 5.48 11.84 10.37
CA GLN A 189 6.91 11.50 10.27
C GLN A 189 7.21 10.14 10.91
N ASN A 190 6.67 9.88 12.11
CA ASN A 190 6.78 8.56 12.76
C ASN A 190 6.09 7.46 11.94
N GLY A 191 5.06 7.82 11.19
CA GLY A 191 4.40 6.96 10.20
C GLY A 191 5.17 6.83 8.88
N GLY A 192 6.35 7.41 8.72
CA GLY A 192 7.10 7.36 7.46
C GLY A 192 6.40 8.07 6.30
N VAL A 193 5.44 8.97 6.57
CA VAL A 193 4.87 9.85 5.55
C VAL A 193 5.77 11.08 5.44
N PHE A 194 6.21 11.39 4.22
CA PHE A 194 6.96 12.61 3.98
C PHE A 194 6.01 13.80 4.09
N VAL A 195 6.40 14.81 4.87
CA VAL A 195 5.54 15.97 5.15
C VAL A 195 6.37 17.26 5.18
N ARG A 196 5.76 18.36 4.74
CA ARG A 196 6.25 19.74 4.86
C ARG A 196 5.19 20.65 5.44
N HIS A 197 5.62 21.54 6.33
CA HIS A 197 4.80 22.63 6.85
C HIS A 197 4.79 23.82 5.89
N GLN A 198 3.67 24.54 5.90
CA GLN A 198 3.51 25.87 5.33
C GLN A 198 4.06 25.93 3.91
N VAL A 199 3.35 25.29 2.98
CA VAL A 199 3.74 25.28 1.56
C VAL A 199 2.92 26.31 0.82
N ALA A 200 3.60 27.32 0.27
CA ALA A 200 2.96 28.31 -0.59
C ALA A 200 2.61 27.65 -1.93
N ILE A 201 1.32 27.48 -2.17
CA ILE A 201 0.74 26.90 -3.39
C ILE A 201 0.64 27.97 -4.48
N ASP A 202 0.23 29.18 -4.09
CA ASP A 202 0.19 30.37 -4.94
C ASP A 202 0.39 31.64 -4.09
N SER A 203 0.25 32.82 -4.69
CA SER A 203 0.46 34.09 -4.00
C SER A 203 -0.58 34.43 -2.93
N ALA A 204 -1.74 33.76 -2.93
CA ALA A 204 -2.85 33.99 -2.03
C ALA A 204 -3.09 32.82 -1.07
N TYR A 205 -2.37 31.70 -1.23
CA TYR A 205 -2.64 30.48 -0.49
C TYR A 205 -1.37 29.74 -0.07
N THR A 206 -1.25 29.57 1.24
CA THR A 206 -0.32 28.66 1.90
C THR A 206 -1.12 27.54 2.53
N ALA A 207 -0.79 26.29 2.19
CA ALA A 207 -1.33 25.10 2.82
C ALA A 207 -0.61 24.85 4.14
N ASP A 208 -1.35 24.39 5.17
CA ASP A 208 -0.74 24.08 6.47
C ASP A 208 0.28 22.97 6.32
N LEU A 209 -0.10 21.89 5.65
CA LEU A 209 0.73 20.72 5.42
C LEU A 209 0.60 20.21 3.98
N VAL A 210 1.72 19.75 3.42
CA VAL A 210 1.74 18.91 2.21
C VAL A 210 2.38 17.58 2.56
N CYS A 211 1.69 16.49 2.24
CA CYS A 211 2.16 15.13 2.42
C CYS A 211 2.48 14.48 1.07
N PHE A 212 3.48 13.60 1.04
CA PHE A 212 3.94 12.93 -0.17
C PHE A 212 4.21 11.45 0.09
N ASN A 213 3.85 10.61 -0.87
CA ASN A 213 4.25 9.21 -0.91
C ASN A 213 5.09 8.95 -2.17
N PRO A 214 6.41 8.69 -2.04
CA PRO A 214 7.29 8.44 -3.18
C PRO A 214 6.95 7.15 -3.91
N ASP A 215 6.35 6.15 -3.25
CA ASP A 215 5.99 4.89 -3.89
C ASP A 215 4.86 5.06 -4.90
N SER A 216 3.95 6.00 -4.64
CA SER A 216 2.81 6.30 -5.51
C SER A 216 2.99 7.56 -6.35
N GLY A 217 3.95 8.44 -6.02
CA GLY A 217 4.13 9.75 -6.64
C GLY A 217 3.06 10.78 -6.23
N LYS A 218 2.17 10.44 -5.29
CA LYS A 218 1.01 11.25 -4.95
C LYS A 218 1.33 12.29 -3.88
N LEU A 219 0.79 13.49 -4.06
CA LEU A 219 0.71 14.54 -3.04
C LEU A 219 -0.68 14.55 -2.42
N CYS A 220 -0.77 15.01 -1.17
CA CYS A 220 -2.03 15.36 -0.50
C CYS A 220 -1.82 16.65 0.28
N VAL A 221 -2.69 17.62 0.07
CA VAL A 221 -2.74 18.84 0.89
C VAL A 221 -3.56 18.54 2.14
N VAL A 222 -3.10 19.02 3.30
CA VAL A 222 -3.78 18.85 4.57
C VAL A 222 -3.88 20.20 5.27
N GLU A 223 -5.10 20.59 5.64
CA GLU A 223 -5.39 21.80 6.41
C GLU A 223 -5.81 21.42 7.83
N VAL A 224 -5.38 22.21 8.81
CA VAL A 224 -5.67 22.04 10.22
C VAL A 224 -6.34 23.31 10.75
N ASP A 225 -7.66 23.38 10.56
CA ASP A 225 -8.46 24.57 10.84
C ASP A 225 -8.49 24.89 12.35
N GLY A 226 -7.97 26.07 12.71
CA GLY A 226 -8.26 26.73 13.98
C GLY A 226 -9.63 27.38 13.93
N CYS A 227 -10.51 27.09 14.90
CA CYS A 227 -11.94 27.43 14.88
C CYS A 227 -12.32 28.94 14.91
N GLN A 228 -11.48 29.87 14.44
CA GLN A 228 -11.75 31.30 14.45
C GLN A 228 -11.75 31.88 13.02
N HIS A 229 -12.95 32.10 12.49
CA HIS A 229 -13.15 32.78 11.22
C HIS A 229 -14.15 33.93 11.41
N TRP A 230 -13.85 35.10 10.88
CA TRP A 230 -14.60 36.35 11.12
C TRP A 230 -15.80 36.52 10.16
N SER A 231 -15.79 35.79 9.03
CA SER A 231 -16.86 35.70 8.02
C SER A 231 -16.89 34.27 7.49
N GLU A 232 -17.83 33.45 7.96
CA GLU A 232 -17.88 32.02 7.61
C GLU A 232 -18.21 31.78 6.13
N ALA A 233 -19.12 32.57 5.54
CA ALA A 233 -19.59 32.32 4.17
C ALA A 233 -18.52 32.57 3.10
N ASP A 234 -17.87 33.74 3.10
CA ASP A 234 -16.84 34.07 2.10
C ASP A 234 -15.63 33.13 2.20
N GLN A 235 -15.34 32.64 3.41
CA GLN A 235 -14.25 31.73 3.63
C GLN A 235 -14.56 30.32 3.13
N ILE A 236 -15.78 29.82 3.37
CA ILE A 236 -16.23 28.54 2.83
C ILE A 236 -16.13 28.54 1.29
N ASP A 237 -16.53 29.62 0.63
CA ASP A 237 -16.47 29.72 -0.82
C ASP A 237 -15.02 29.71 -1.34
N ARG A 238 -14.13 30.48 -0.69
CA ARG A 238 -12.69 30.46 -1.03
C ARG A 238 -12.07 29.09 -0.78
N ASP A 239 -12.43 28.42 0.30
CA ASP A 239 -11.98 27.07 0.62
C ASP A 239 -12.40 26.06 -0.43
N GLN A 240 -13.66 26.10 -0.85
CA GLN A 240 -14.19 25.24 -1.91
C GLN A 240 -13.49 25.47 -3.24
N GLN A 241 -13.27 26.73 -3.62
CA GLN A 241 -12.54 27.06 -4.85
C GLN A 241 -11.10 26.56 -4.82
N ARG A 242 -10.39 26.73 -3.70
CA ARG A 242 -9.02 26.21 -3.51
C ARG A 242 -8.97 24.69 -3.65
N MET A 243 -9.88 23.99 -2.97
CA MET A 243 -9.98 22.53 -3.04
C MET A 243 -10.29 22.04 -4.46
N ALA A 244 -11.23 22.70 -5.15
CA ALA A 244 -11.54 22.37 -6.54
C ALA A 244 -10.34 22.61 -7.47
N ASN A 245 -9.57 23.67 -7.26
CA ASN A 245 -8.36 23.97 -8.03
C ASN A 245 -7.27 22.91 -7.84
N LEU A 246 -7.03 22.48 -6.60
CA LEU A 246 -6.07 21.42 -6.28
C LEU A 246 -6.53 20.07 -6.83
N ALA A 247 -7.81 19.74 -6.68
CA ALA A 247 -8.38 18.50 -7.20
C ALA A 247 -8.25 18.42 -8.73
N ARG A 248 -8.48 19.52 -9.47
CA ARG A 248 -8.25 19.60 -10.92
C ARG A 248 -6.79 19.36 -11.32
N GLN A 249 -5.84 19.61 -10.42
CA GLN A 249 -4.41 19.33 -10.60
C GLN A 249 -4.03 17.90 -10.17
N GLY A 250 -5.02 17.11 -9.72
CA GLY A 250 -4.86 15.77 -9.19
C GLY A 250 -4.53 15.72 -7.70
N VAL A 251 -4.41 16.85 -7.00
CA VAL A 251 -4.01 16.85 -5.58
C VAL A 251 -5.24 16.88 -4.67
N PRO A 252 -5.53 15.81 -3.92
CA PRO A 252 -6.60 15.83 -2.93
C PRO A 252 -6.23 16.75 -1.75
N THR A 253 -7.27 17.36 -1.17
CA THR A 253 -7.17 18.13 0.07
C THR A 253 -7.99 17.45 1.17
N ILE A 254 -7.41 17.30 2.36
CA ILE A 254 -8.13 16.89 3.57
C ILE A 254 -8.07 18.02 4.57
N ARG A 255 -9.19 18.30 5.24
CA ARG A 255 -9.23 19.29 6.32
C ARG A 255 -9.57 18.62 7.64
N PHE A 256 -8.85 18.99 8.69
CA PHE A 256 -9.09 18.55 10.04
C PHE A 256 -9.37 19.74 10.94
N ILE A 257 -10.30 19.60 11.87
CA ILE A 257 -10.41 20.53 12.99
C ILE A 257 -9.18 20.34 13.87
N ASN A 258 -8.52 21.41 14.29
CA ASN A 258 -7.32 21.37 15.14
C ASN A 258 -7.49 20.47 16.40
N THR A 259 -8.62 20.58 17.09
CA THR A 259 -8.93 19.72 18.26
C THR A 259 -9.03 18.24 17.92
N PHE A 260 -9.51 17.90 16.73
CA PHE A 260 -9.59 16.53 16.24
C PHE A 260 -8.21 16.00 15.87
N ALA A 261 -7.41 16.78 15.12
CA ALA A 261 -6.05 16.43 14.75
C ALA A 261 -5.19 16.12 16.00
N ARG A 262 -5.31 16.97 17.03
CA ARG A 262 -4.65 16.79 18.32
C ARG A 262 -5.10 15.53 19.07
N SER A 263 -6.42 15.26 19.10
CA SER A 263 -6.96 14.17 19.93
C SER A 263 -6.88 12.80 19.24
N HIS A 264 -6.82 12.76 17.91
CA HIS A 264 -6.87 11.53 17.11
C HIS A 264 -5.83 11.50 15.97
N PRO A 265 -4.54 11.80 16.23
CA PRO A 265 -3.54 11.97 15.18
C PRO A 265 -3.35 10.69 14.34
N HIS A 266 -3.43 9.51 14.95
CA HIS A 266 -3.35 8.22 14.25
C HIS A 266 -4.46 8.03 13.21
N ARG A 267 -5.67 8.53 13.48
CA ARG A 267 -6.81 8.46 12.55
C ARG A 267 -6.63 9.43 11.40
N CYS A 268 -6.09 10.63 11.67
CA CYS A 268 -5.70 11.57 10.62
C CYS A 268 -4.64 10.98 9.69
N VAL A 269 -3.58 10.38 10.24
CA VAL A 269 -2.53 9.70 9.45
C VAL A 269 -3.13 8.60 8.56
N ALA A 270 -4.04 7.77 9.09
CA ALA A 270 -4.68 6.73 8.30
C ALA A 270 -5.49 7.29 7.12
N LEU A 271 -6.24 8.38 7.34
CA LEU A 271 -7.01 9.05 6.29
C LEU A 271 -6.09 9.68 5.23
N ILE A 272 -4.98 10.29 5.65
CA ILE A 272 -3.98 10.86 4.73
C ILE A 272 -3.35 9.76 3.88
N ARG A 273 -2.92 8.65 4.49
CA ARG A 273 -2.36 7.50 3.75
C ARG A 273 -3.32 6.96 2.71
N GLN A 274 -4.61 6.84 3.03
CA GLN A 274 -5.62 6.41 2.06
C GLN A 274 -5.68 7.31 0.82
N ARG A 275 -5.30 8.59 0.91
CA ARG A 275 -5.23 9.51 -0.23
C ARG A 275 -3.90 9.45 -0.98
N LEU A 276 -2.85 9.02 -0.29
CA LEU A 276 -1.51 8.87 -0.83
C LEU A 276 -1.26 7.49 -1.46
N ASP A 277 -2.07 6.48 -1.16
CA ASP A 277 -2.05 5.16 -1.81
C ASP A 277 -2.84 5.16 -3.12
#